data_AF-A0A2A5A7A4-F1
#
_entry.id   AF-A0A2A5A7A4-F1
#
_cell.length_a   1.000
_cell.length_b   1.000
_cell.length_c   1.000
_cell.angle_alpha   90.00
_cell.angle_beta   90.00
_cell.angle_gamma   90.00
#
_symmetry.space_group_name_H-M   'P 1'
#
loop_
_entity.id
_entity.type
_entity.pdbx_description
1 polymer ?
#
loop_
_entity_poly.entity_id
_entity_poly.type
_entity_poly.pdbx_seq_one_letter_code
_entity_poly.pdbx_strand_id
1 'polypeptide(L)'
;MPHAVITGAPPLEQIWRGFEPQQEVQGSEVRNLQGAYLRSDRTQLLVLALVIELGVTQRFLIVVEQKKTSTVVRCQLHHPVEKTAGVKALLARVARLLIEAGGSLEKTNLPDL
;
A
#
# COMPACT_ATOMS: atom_id res chain seq x y z
N MET A 1 -1.60 10.94 8.69
CA MET A 1 -1.79 9.51 8.37
C MET A 1 -0.55 9.03 7.61
N PRO A 2 -0.03 7.81 7.82
CA PRO A 2 1.07 7.28 7.02
C PRO A 2 0.66 7.24 5.53
N HIS A 3 1.49 7.82 4.66
CA HIS A 3 1.19 7.93 3.23
C HIS A 3 2.44 8.15 2.37
N ALA A 4 2.30 7.87 1.08
CA ALA A 4 3.22 8.28 0.03
C ALA A 4 2.46 8.96 -1.11
N VAL A 5 3.07 9.97 -1.71
CA VAL A 5 2.62 10.66 -2.92
C VAL A 5 3.65 10.42 -4.00
N ILE A 6 3.20 9.89 -5.12
CA ILE A 6 4.04 9.41 -6.22
C ILE A 6 3.57 10.09 -7.50
N THR A 7 4.48 10.71 -8.24
CA THR A 7 4.21 11.30 -9.55
C THR A 7 4.63 10.34 -10.65
N GLY A 8 4.05 10.46 -11.85
CA GLY A 8 4.46 9.65 -13.01
C GLY A 8 4.17 8.14 -12.91
N ALA A 9 3.48 7.67 -11.87
CA ALA A 9 3.10 6.26 -11.75
C ALA A 9 2.24 5.81 -12.96
N PRO A 10 2.43 4.58 -13.45
CA PRO A 10 1.66 4.05 -14.58
C PRO A 10 0.18 3.87 -14.21
N PRO A 11 -0.69 3.55 -15.19
CA PRO A 11 -2.09 3.22 -14.91
C PRO A 11 -2.22 2.12 -13.87
N LEU A 12 -3.14 2.29 -12.91
CA LEU A 12 -3.31 1.31 -11.82
C LEU A 12 -3.69 -0.10 -12.31
N GLU A 13 -4.27 -0.21 -13.49
CA GLU A 13 -4.55 -1.50 -14.13
C GLU A 13 -3.28 -2.33 -14.37
N GLN A 14 -2.16 -1.68 -14.72
CA GLN A 14 -0.88 -2.37 -14.91
C GLN A 14 -0.38 -2.97 -13.59
N ILE A 15 -0.47 -2.19 -12.51
CA ILE A 15 -0.08 -2.65 -11.16
C ILE A 15 -0.99 -3.79 -10.70
N TRP A 16 -2.29 -3.67 -10.92
CA TRP A 16 -3.27 -4.68 -10.54
C TRP A 16 -3.07 -6.02 -11.28
N ARG A 17 -2.80 -5.98 -12.59
CA ARG A 17 -2.56 -7.20 -13.39
C ARG A 17 -1.31 -7.96 -12.96
N GLY A 18 -0.29 -7.26 -12.46
CA GLY A 18 0.95 -7.85 -11.95
C GLY A 18 0.94 -8.14 -10.45
N PHE A 19 -0.18 -7.89 -9.76
CA PHE A 19 -0.24 -8.09 -8.32
C PHE A 19 -0.29 -9.58 -7.98
N GLU A 20 0.64 -10.02 -7.13
CA GLU A 20 0.61 -11.33 -6.50
C GLU A 20 0.53 -11.17 -4.98
N PRO A 21 -0.25 -12.01 -4.27
CA PRO A 21 -0.23 -12.04 -2.82
C PRO A 21 1.18 -12.34 -2.29
N GLN A 22 1.62 -11.60 -1.28
CA GLN A 22 2.96 -11.71 -0.71
C GLN A 22 2.89 -11.75 0.81
N GLN A 23 3.60 -12.71 1.40
CA GLN A 23 3.74 -12.83 2.85
C GLN A 23 5.22 -12.82 3.24
N GLU A 24 5.52 -12.05 4.27
CA GLU A 24 6.81 -11.99 4.92
C GLU A 24 6.64 -12.32 6.41
N VAL A 25 7.50 -13.18 6.94
CA VAL A 25 7.52 -13.58 8.35
C VAL A 25 8.90 -13.28 8.92
N GLN A 26 8.96 -12.52 10.00
CA GLN A 26 10.19 -12.19 10.71
C GLN A 26 9.97 -12.43 12.22
N GLY A 27 10.48 -13.55 12.73
CA GLY A 27 10.22 -13.94 14.12
C GLY A 27 8.72 -14.13 14.37
N SER A 28 8.16 -13.34 15.29
CA SER A 28 6.72 -13.32 15.59
C SER A 28 5.91 -12.34 14.74
N GLU A 29 6.56 -11.59 13.85
CA GLU A 29 5.90 -10.60 13.00
C GLU A 29 5.50 -11.20 11.66
N VAL A 30 4.30 -10.86 11.21
CA VAL A 30 3.80 -11.24 9.88
C VAL A 30 3.34 -9.99 9.15
N ARG A 31 3.78 -9.83 7.91
CA ARG A 31 3.32 -8.78 6.98
C ARG A 31 2.81 -9.45 5.72
N ASN A 32 1.55 -9.22 5.38
CA ASN A 32 0.91 -9.94 4.28
C ASN A 32 0.05 -9.01 3.42
N LEU A 33 0.33 -8.96 2.13
CA LEU A 33 -0.55 -8.39 1.09
C LEU A 33 -1.36 -9.55 0.49
N GLN A 34 -2.67 -9.56 0.70
CA GLN A 34 -3.52 -10.73 0.46
C GLN A 34 -4.25 -10.69 -0.88
N GLY A 35 -4.52 -9.50 -1.42
CA GLY A 35 -5.32 -9.32 -2.63
C GLY A 35 -5.40 -7.87 -3.06
N ALA A 36 -5.67 -7.63 -4.34
CA ALA A 36 -5.86 -6.30 -4.89
C ALA A 36 -7.15 -6.20 -5.72
N TYR A 37 -7.88 -5.11 -5.56
CA TYR A 37 -9.20 -4.87 -6.14
C TYR A 37 -9.21 -3.51 -6.85
N LEU A 38 -9.26 -3.54 -8.18
CA LEU A 38 -9.29 -2.33 -9.01
C LEU A 38 -10.73 -1.81 -9.12
N ARG A 39 -10.94 -0.52 -8.87
CA ARG A 39 -12.22 0.15 -9.08
C ARG A 39 -12.57 0.16 -10.57
N SER A 40 -13.86 0.10 -10.90
CA SER A 40 -14.36 0.05 -12.28
C SER A 40 -13.85 1.20 -13.17
N ASP A 41 -13.66 2.39 -12.60
CA ASP A 41 -13.12 3.57 -13.29
C ASP A 41 -11.59 3.59 -13.40
N ARG A 42 -10.90 2.58 -12.84
CA ARG A 42 -9.44 2.41 -12.84
C ARG A 42 -8.65 3.49 -12.10
N THR A 43 -9.31 4.40 -11.39
CA THR A 43 -8.63 5.50 -10.67
C THR A 43 -8.30 5.16 -9.22
N GLN A 44 -8.72 3.98 -8.74
CA GLN A 44 -8.41 3.52 -7.38
C GLN A 44 -8.17 2.01 -7.35
N LEU A 45 -7.15 1.62 -6.59
CA LEU A 45 -6.83 0.22 -6.26
C LEU A 45 -6.89 0.06 -4.74
N LEU A 46 -7.61 -0.96 -4.29
CA LEU A 46 -7.61 -1.38 -2.88
C LEU A 46 -6.71 -2.59 -2.73
N VAL A 47 -5.77 -2.56 -1.80
CA VAL A 47 -4.93 -3.71 -1.45
C VAL A 47 -5.29 -4.17 -0.05
N LEU A 48 -5.72 -5.41 0.08
CA LEU A 48 -6.02 -6.04 1.36
C LEU A 48 -4.71 -6.45 2.04
N ALA A 49 -4.51 -5.95 3.25
CA ALA A 49 -3.30 -6.11 4.02
C ALA A 49 -3.60 -6.70 5.40
N LEU A 50 -2.64 -7.48 5.92
CA LEU A 50 -2.66 -8.04 7.26
C LEU A 50 -1.28 -7.88 7.89
N VAL A 51 -1.27 -7.42 9.14
CA VAL A 51 -0.07 -7.34 9.99
C VAL A 51 -0.35 -8.11 11.27
N ILE A 52 0.60 -8.95 11.70
CA ILE A 52 0.68 -9.48 13.06
C ILE A 52 1.95 -8.88 13.67
N GLU A 53 1.80 -8.10 14.73
CA GLU A 53 2.91 -7.42 15.41
C GLU A 53 2.56 -7.30 16.90
N LEU A 54 3.50 -7.61 17.79
CA LEU A 54 3.29 -7.61 19.25
C LEU A 54 2.06 -8.44 19.71
N GLY A 55 1.75 -9.52 19.00
CA GLY A 55 0.59 -10.38 19.28
C GLY A 55 -0.77 -9.82 18.83
N VAL A 56 -0.79 -8.64 18.20
CA VAL A 56 -2.01 -8.02 17.67
C VAL A 56 -2.12 -8.28 16.17
N THR A 57 -3.27 -8.79 15.73
CA THR A 57 -3.58 -8.93 14.30
C THR A 57 -4.40 -7.72 13.83
N GLN A 58 -3.89 -7.02 12.83
CA GLN A 58 -4.58 -5.91 12.16
C GLN A 58 -4.80 -6.26 10.69
N ARG A 59 -6.06 -6.27 10.26
CA ARG A 59 -6.44 -6.46 8.85
C ARG A 59 -7.06 -5.18 8.34
N PHE A 60 -6.55 -4.64 7.24
CA PHE A 60 -6.93 -3.33 6.75
C PHE A 60 -6.80 -3.22 5.23
N LEU A 61 -7.34 -2.13 4.69
CA LEU A 61 -7.22 -1.80 3.27
C LEU A 61 -6.21 -0.66 3.11
N ILE A 62 -5.26 -0.88 2.19
CA ILE A 62 -4.43 0.17 1.62
C ILE A 62 -5.17 0.70 0.39
N VAL A 63 -5.30 2.02 0.29
CA VAL A 63 -5.90 2.74 -0.83
C VAL A 63 -4.77 3.33 -1.66
N VAL A 64 -4.75 2.98 -2.94
CA VAL A 64 -3.95 3.64 -3.96
C VAL A 64 -4.91 4.44 -4.83
N GLU A 65 -4.83 5.76 -4.76
CA GLU A 65 -5.74 6.68 -5.43
C GLU A 65 -4.96 7.49 -6.47
N GLN A 66 -5.27 7.28 -7.75
CA GLN A 66 -4.64 7.96 -8.87
C GLN A 66 -5.44 9.20 -9.26
N LYS A 67 -4.80 10.36 -9.17
CA LYS A 67 -5.25 11.67 -9.63
C LYS A 67 -4.53 12.02 -10.92
N LYS A 68 -4.89 13.16 -11.53
CA LYS A 68 -4.33 13.62 -12.81
C LYS A 68 -2.80 13.67 -12.83
N THR A 69 -2.16 14.10 -11.74
CA THR A 69 -0.72 14.34 -11.67
C THR A 69 0.00 13.51 -10.62
N SER A 70 -0.73 12.82 -9.74
CA SER A 70 -0.15 12.10 -8.62
C SER A 70 -0.99 10.89 -8.23
N THR A 71 -0.32 9.91 -7.63
CA THR A 71 -0.91 8.71 -7.05
C THR A 71 -0.60 8.70 -5.56
N VAL A 72 -1.63 8.57 -4.72
CA VAL A 72 -1.51 8.60 -3.26
C VAL A 72 -1.72 7.20 -2.71
N VAL A 73 -0.78 6.73 -1.88
CA VAL A 73 -0.86 5.47 -1.14
C VAL A 73 -1.10 5.78 0.33
N ARG A 74 -2.16 5.22 0.94
CA ARG A 74 -2.53 5.47 2.35
C ARG A 74 -3.41 4.35 2.90
N CYS A 75 -3.56 4.26 4.23
CA CYS A 75 -4.61 3.41 4.81
C CYS A 75 -6.01 3.96 4.50
N GLN A 76 -7.01 3.07 4.46
CA GLN A 76 -8.41 3.45 4.39
C GLN A 76 -8.83 4.19 5.67
N LEU A 77 -9.56 5.30 5.52
CA LEU A 77 -9.82 6.25 6.62
C LEU A 77 -10.85 5.77 7.64
N HIS A 78 -11.78 4.91 7.24
CA HIS A 78 -12.91 4.50 8.07
C HIS A 78 -12.62 3.29 8.98
N HIS A 79 -11.43 2.69 8.88
CA HIS A 79 -11.02 1.60 9.74
C HIS A 79 -9.94 2.10 10.70
N PRO A 80 -10.12 1.97 12.04
CA PRO A 80 -9.11 2.37 13.00
C PRO A 80 -7.91 1.41 12.88
N VAL A 81 -6.89 1.82 12.13
CA VAL A 81 -5.64 1.09 11.97
C VAL A 81 -4.56 1.76 12.82
N GLU A 82 -3.90 1.00 13.67
CA GLU A 82 -2.75 1.48 14.41
C GLU A 82 -1.56 1.67 13.46
N LYS A 83 -0.83 2.75 13.62
CA LYS A 83 0.25 3.15 12.70
C LYS A 83 1.58 2.52 13.10
N THR A 84 1.55 1.20 13.34
CA THR A 84 2.70 0.42 13.77
C THR A 84 3.78 0.35 12.69
N ALA A 85 4.95 -0.20 13.02
CA ALA A 85 6.03 -0.36 12.05
C ALA A 85 5.59 -1.27 10.90
N GLY A 86 4.88 -2.37 11.20
CA GLY A 86 4.38 -3.30 10.20
C GLY A 86 3.39 -2.66 9.22
N VAL A 87 2.49 -1.80 9.71
CA VAL A 87 1.53 -1.07 8.85
C VAL A 87 2.24 -0.11 7.91
N LYS A 88 3.22 0.65 8.42
CA LYS A 88 4.02 1.56 7.60
C LYS A 88 4.85 0.80 6.55
N ALA A 89 5.42 -0.34 6.92
CA ALA A 89 6.20 -1.18 6.01
C ALA A 89 5.33 -1.73 4.86
N LEU A 90 4.10 -2.16 5.12
CA LEU A 90 3.18 -2.59 4.05
C LEU A 90 2.75 -1.43 3.14
N LEU A 91 2.51 -0.24 3.69
CA LEU A 91 2.27 0.96 2.87
C LEU A 91 3.47 1.29 1.98
N ALA A 92 4.68 1.23 2.55
CA ALA A 92 5.92 1.49 1.82
C ALA A 92 6.11 0.45 0.71
N ARG A 93 5.81 -0.82 0.97
CA ARG A 93 5.86 -1.89 -0.04
C ARG A 93 4.93 -1.59 -1.22
N VAL A 94 3.69 -1.20 -0.97
CA VAL A 94 2.75 -0.82 -2.05
C VAL A 94 3.22 0.42 -2.81
N ALA A 95 3.80 1.41 -2.12
CA ALA A 95 4.40 2.57 -2.75
C ALA A 95 5.60 2.21 -3.63
N ARG A 96 6.46 1.28 -3.21
CA ARG A 96 7.59 0.80 -4.02
C ARG A 96 7.14 0.12 -5.31
N LEU A 97 6.04 -0.65 -5.30
CA LEU A 97 5.49 -1.23 -6.53
C LEU A 97 5.18 -0.16 -7.60
N LEU A 98 4.68 1.01 -7.18
CA LEU A 98 4.40 2.12 -8.09
C LEU A 98 5.69 2.81 -8.57
N ILE A 99 6.70 2.93 -7.70
CA ILE A 99 8.00 3.51 -8.03
C ILE A 99 8.76 2.61 -9.02
N GLU A 100 8.85 1.32 -8.71
CA GLU A 100 9.50 0.30 -9.56
C GLU A 100 8.82 0.19 -10.94
N ALA A 101 7.52 0.49 -11.02
CA ALA A 101 6.78 0.52 -12.27
C ALA A 101 6.90 1.85 -13.05
N GLY A 102 7.74 2.79 -12.59
CA GLY A 102 8.08 4.04 -13.30
C GLY A 102 7.65 5.32 -12.59
N GLY A 103 7.04 5.24 -11.41
CA GLY A 103 6.71 6.41 -10.60
C GLY A 103 7.93 7.01 -9.88
N SER A 104 7.79 8.27 -9.46
CA SER A 104 8.78 9.01 -8.68
C SER A 104 8.19 9.48 -7.37
N LEU A 105 8.89 9.24 -6.27
CA LEU A 105 8.47 9.71 -4.95
C LEU A 105 8.48 11.25 -4.89
N GLU A 106 7.33 11.84 -4.59
CA GLU A 106 7.19 13.30 -4.40
C GLU A 106 7.24 13.67 -2.91
N LYS A 107 6.48 12.94 -2.08
CA LYS A 107 6.34 13.23 -0.66
C LYS A 107 5.95 11.99 0.12
N THR A 108 6.50 11.80 1.32
CA THR A 108 6.09 10.72 2.21
C THR A 108 6.37 11.03 3.68
N ASN A 109 5.71 10.32 4.57
CA ASN A 109 6.06 10.21 6.00
C ASN A 109 6.24 8.74 6.43
N LEU A 110 6.51 7.85 5.47
CA LEU A 110 6.86 6.46 5.71
C LEU A 110 8.39 6.38 5.90
N PRO A 111 8.88 5.64 6.91
CA PRO A 111 10.30 5.41 7.06
C PRO A 111 10.82 4.56 5.89
N ASP A 112 12.03 4.88 5.44
CA ASP A 112 12.82 4.09 4.48
C ASP A 112 12.12 3.78 3.13
N LEU A 113 11.30 4.72 2.62
CA LEU A 113 10.66 4.59 1.30
C LEU A 113 11.54 5.10 0.15
#